data_AF-A0A2K1ZG56-F1
#
_entry.id   AF-A0A2K1ZG56-F1
#
_cell.length_a   1.000
_cell.length_b   1.000
_cell.length_c   1.000
_cell.angle_alpha   90.00
_cell.angle_beta   90.00
_cell.angle_gamma   90.00
#
_symmetry.space_group_name_H-M   'P 1'
#
loop_
_entity.id
_entity.type
_entity.pdbx_description
1 polymer ?
#
loop_
_entity_poly.entity_id
_entity_poly.type
_entity_poly.pdbx_seq_one_letter_code
_entity_poly.pdbx_strand_id
1 'polypeptide(L)'
;MSTDDATEKARENGNGVELPSTQRLIPFENKEHNPESYEDMQLDYSPLLFSSLERYLPPNMLNLPRDRKVHFLSDILTRYSPQGEHTRVQKHRKYRQQILSNYEPRHKELYTMNAANFFVPSFLKAISENSEESFRSIMVEPTPGVYTFEMFQPKFCEMLMAEVESMERWVHDQRFHIICPNTMNKYGVVLDDFGLETMLNKLMDGYICPMSRVFFPEVGGLTLDSHHGFVVEYGVNRDIELGFHVDDSEVTLNVCLGEQFYGGDLFFRGVRCDKHVNTETQSEEVFDYAHIPGRAVLHRGRHRHGARATISGHRVNLVIWCRSYCIDRD
;
A
#
# COMPACT_ATOMS: atom_id res chain seq x y z
N MET A 1 -76.32 -20.57 44.40
CA MET A 1 -76.24 -20.18 45.82
C MET A 1 -74.94 -20.70 46.35
N SER A 2 -74.23 -19.84 47.09
CA SER A 2 -72.92 -20.01 47.71
C SER A 2 -71.73 -20.13 46.76
N THR A 3 -70.63 -19.40 46.92
CA THR A 3 -70.25 -18.10 47.52
C THR A 3 -68.74 -18.06 47.30
N ASP A 4 -68.23 -16.89 46.97
CA ASP A 4 -66.81 -16.57 47.01
C ASP A 4 -66.17 -17.01 48.33
N ASP A 5 -64.90 -17.43 48.28
CA ASP A 5 -63.95 -16.98 49.30
C ASP A 5 -62.58 -16.73 48.67
N ALA A 6 -61.99 -15.63 49.11
CA ALA A 6 -60.82 -14.97 48.57
C ALA A 6 -59.53 -15.58 49.13
N THR A 7 -58.39 -15.40 48.45
CA THR A 7 -57.26 -14.63 49.01
C THR A 7 -56.09 -14.45 48.04
N GLU A 8 -55.40 -13.33 48.31
CA GLU A 8 -54.37 -12.59 47.60
C GLU A 8 -52.99 -13.27 47.40
N LYS A 9 -52.28 -12.70 46.40
CA LYS A 9 -50.82 -12.42 46.30
C LYS A 9 -49.87 -13.55 45.86
N ALA A 10 -49.31 -13.37 44.67
CA ALA A 10 -47.89 -13.04 44.52
C ALA A 10 -47.64 -12.35 43.16
N ARG A 11 -46.88 -11.25 43.20
CA ARG A 11 -46.37 -10.50 42.05
C ARG A 11 -45.09 -11.15 41.54
N GLU A 12 -44.97 -11.34 40.23
CA GLU A 12 -43.68 -11.29 39.54
C GLU A 12 -43.83 -10.43 38.27
N ASN A 13 -43.27 -9.22 38.34
CA ASN A 13 -43.13 -8.30 37.21
C ASN A 13 -41.96 -8.78 36.34
N GLY A 14 -42.27 -9.42 35.21
CA GLY A 14 -41.33 -9.57 34.11
C GLY A 14 -41.20 -8.26 33.34
N ASN A 15 -40.24 -7.41 33.71
CA ASN A 15 -39.80 -6.29 32.86
C ASN A 15 -38.73 -6.81 31.90
N GLY A 16 -39.17 -7.44 30.81
CA GLY A 16 -38.36 -7.55 29.61
C GLY A 16 -38.27 -6.17 28.95
N VAL A 17 -37.16 -5.46 29.19
CA VAL A 17 -36.85 -4.25 28.40
C VAL A 17 -36.29 -4.74 27.07
N GLU A 18 -37.13 -4.76 26.04
CA GLU A 18 -36.68 -4.82 24.65
C GLU A 18 -35.79 -3.60 24.37
N LEU A 19 -34.52 -3.85 24.00
CA LEU A 19 -33.65 -2.80 23.48
C LEU A 19 -34.16 -2.34 22.11
N PRO A 20 -34.30 -1.03 21.86
CA PRO A 20 -34.65 -0.52 20.54
C PRO A 20 -33.57 -0.86 19.52
N SER A 21 -34.01 -1.30 18.35
CA SER A 21 -33.24 -1.74 17.19
C SER A 21 -32.51 -0.61 16.45
N THR A 22 -31.68 0.18 17.14
CA THR A 22 -30.83 1.17 16.46
C THR A 22 -29.51 0.54 16.00
N GLN A 23 -29.60 -0.40 15.06
CA GLN A 23 -28.43 -0.95 14.35
C GLN A 23 -27.91 0.02 13.27
N ARG A 24 -27.82 1.31 13.58
CA ARG A 24 -27.39 2.35 12.64
C ARG A 24 -26.56 3.40 13.35
N LEU A 25 -25.62 3.97 12.61
CA LEU A 25 -24.92 5.18 13.01
C LEU A 25 -25.89 6.37 13.03
N ILE A 26 -25.64 7.31 13.92
CA ILE A 26 -26.38 8.58 13.94
C ILE A 26 -25.86 9.49 12.82
N PRO A 27 -26.73 10.30 12.18
CA PRO A 27 -26.34 11.13 11.04
C PRO A 27 -25.52 12.38 11.43
N PHE A 28 -25.35 12.65 12.72
CA PHE A 28 -24.61 13.80 13.21
C PHE A 28 -23.43 13.34 14.07
N GLU A 29 -22.28 13.96 13.85
CA GLU A 29 -21.06 13.70 14.61
C GLU A 29 -21.20 14.21 16.06
N ASN A 30 -20.89 13.36 17.03
CA ASN A 30 -20.74 13.77 18.42
C ASN A 30 -19.36 14.42 18.63
N LYS A 31 -19.32 15.76 18.55
CA LYS A 31 -18.09 16.56 18.69
C LYS A 31 -17.49 16.56 20.10
N GLU A 32 -18.27 16.19 21.12
CA GLU A 32 -17.81 16.13 22.51
C GLU A 32 -17.18 14.77 22.85
N HIS A 33 -17.38 13.76 22.00
CA HIS A 33 -16.81 12.43 22.20
C HIS A 33 -15.37 12.36 21.68
N ASN A 34 -14.46 11.91 22.52
CA ASN A 34 -13.09 11.59 22.11
C ASN A 34 -12.99 10.11 21.71
N PRO A 35 -12.77 9.78 20.43
CA PRO A 35 -12.67 8.40 19.99
C PRO A 35 -11.51 7.66 20.65
N GLU A 36 -11.68 6.36 20.83
CA GLU A 36 -10.62 5.49 21.29
C GLU A 36 -9.66 5.13 20.14
N SER A 37 -8.43 4.75 20.48
CA SER A 37 -7.51 4.13 19.52
C SER A 37 -7.80 2.64 19.42
N TYR A 38 -7.75 2.11 18.20
CA TYR A 38 -7.96 0.70 17.88
C TYR A 38 -6.73 0.06 17.22
N GLU A 39 -5.57 0.74 17.22
CA GLU A 39 -4.35 0.28 16.54
C GLU A 39 -3.83 -1.06 17.11
N ASP A 40 -4.12 -1.34 18.38
CA ASP A 40 -3.72 -2.57 19.07
C ASP A 40 -4.64 -3.76 18.79
N MET A 41 -5.75 -3.56 18.07
CA MET A 41 -6.77 -4.58 17.86
C MET A 41 -6.63 -5.31 16.52
N GLN A 42 -6.96 -6.60 16.51
CA GLN A 42 -7.09 -7.35 15.27
C GLN A 42 -8.44 -7.09 14.60
N LEU A 43 -8.48 -6.13 13.67
CA LEU A 43 -9.70 -5.68 12.99
C LEU A 43 -9.77 -6.16 11.53
N ASP A 44 -10.98 -6.29 10.99
CA ASP A 44 -11.21 -6.58 9.56
C ASP A 44 -11.11 -5.32 8.67
N TYR A 45 -11.17 -4.14 9.27
CA TYR A 45 -11.07 -2.83 8.61
C TYR A 45 -10.02 -1.96 9.30
N SER A 46 -9.63 -0.84 8.67
CA SER A 46 -8.63 0.09 9.22
C SER A 46 -9.01 0.58 10.63
N PRO A 47 -8.09 0.57 11.62
CA PRO A 47 -8.31 1.15 12.95
C PRO A 47 -8.81 2.60 12.91
N LEU A 48 -8.30 3.39 11.96
CA LEU A 48 -8.71 4.79 11.76
C LEU A 48 -10.19 4.89 11.38
N LEU A 49 -10.70 3.94 10.60
CA LEU A 49 -12.12 3.89 10.26
C LEU A 49 -12.98 3.69 11.52
N PHE A 50 -12.57 2.82 12.43
CA PHE A 50 -13.29 2.64 13.70
C PHE A 50 -13.25 3.89 14.57
N SER A 51 -12.09 4.53 14.73
CA SER A 51 -11.96 5.80 15.46
C SER A 51 -12.81 6.91 14.83
N SER A 52 -12.87 7.02 13.49
CA SER A 52 -13.72 8.00 12.80
C SER A 52 -15.21 7.71 12.99
N LEU A 53 -15.63 6.45 12.87
CA LEU A 53 -17.04 6.06 12.99
C LEU A 53 -17.54 6.09 14.44
N GLU A 54 -16.66 6.05 15.43
CA GLU A 54 -17.03 6.08 16.84
C GLU A 54 -17.84 7.34 17.19
N ARG A 55 -17.52 8.49 16.60
CA ARG A 55 -18.27 9.75 16.81
C ARG A 55 -19.70 9.70 16.29
N TYR A 56 -20.03 8.71 15.48
CA TYR A 56 -21.36 8.48 14.93
C TYR A 56 -22.07 7.31 15.61
N LEU A 57 -21.53 6.77 16.70
CA LEU A 57 -22.24 5.79 17.51
C LEU A 57 -23.40 6.43 18.27
N PRO A 58 -24.52 5.71 18.44
CA PRO A 58 -25.62 6.19 19.25
C PRO A 58 -25.19 6.28 20.74
N PRO A 59 -25.80 7.17 21.55
CA PRO A 59 -25.33 7.44 22.92
C PRO A 59 -25.24 6.21 23.84
N ASN A 60 -26.10 5.21 23.63
CA ASN A 60 -26.08 3.95 24.36
C ASN A 60 -24.89 3.04 24.03
N MET A 61 -24.22 3.26 22.89
CA MET A 61 -23.05 2.51 22.45
C MET A 61 -21.72 3.20 22.81
N LEU A 62 -21.70 4.54 22.94
CA LEU A 62 -20.50 5.32 23.23
C LEU A 62 -19.81 4.96 24.55
N ASN A 63 -20.60 4.56 25.55
CA ASN A 63 -20.10 4.21 26.89
C ASN A 63 -19.73 2.72 27.04
N LEU A 64 -19.85 1.93 25.97
CA LEU A 64 -19.50 0.51 26.00
C LEU A 64 -18.00 0.28 25.80
N PRO A 65 -17.46 -0.87 26.24
CA PRO A 65 -16.09 -1.26 25.96
C PRO A 65 -15.74 -1.30 24.46
N ARG A 66 -14.46 -1.08 24.13
CA ARG A 66 -13.93 -1.05 22.75
C ARG A 66 -14.32 -2.28 21.92
N ASP A 67 -14.28 -3.47 22.49
CA ASP A 67 -14.66 -4.72 21.81
C ASP A 67 -16.12 -4.72 21.36
N ARG A 68 -17.03 -4.17 22.18
CA ARG A 68 -18.46 -4.06 21.84
C ARG A 68 -18.71 -2.99 20.78
N LYS A 69 -17.97 -1.87 20.83
CA LYS A 69 -17.99 -0.83 19.78
C LYS A 69 -17.51 -1.39 18.45
N VAL A 70 -16.37 -2.09 18.46
CA VAL A 70 -15.80 -2.75 17.27
C VAL A 70 -16.78 -3.76 16.70
N HIS A 71 -17.39 -4.60 17.53
CA HIS A 71 -18.37 -5.59 17.05
C HIS A 71 -19.55 -4.92 16.35
N PHE A 72 -20.13 -3.88 16.97
CA PHE A 72 -21.24 -3.13 16.38
C PHE A 72 -20.85 -2.40 15.08
N LEU A 73 -19.69 -1.75 15.05
CA LEU A 73 -19.19 -1.07 13.85
C LEU A 73 -18.86 -2.07 12.73
N SER A 74 -18.30 -3.23 13.08
CA SER A 74 -18.02 -4.31 12.13
C SER A 74 -19.31 -4.86 11.52
N ASP A 75 -20.36 -5.06 12.32
CA ASP A 75 -21.68 -5.48 11.85
C ASP A 75 -22.32 -4.49 10.87
N ILE A 76 -22.04 -3.19 11.04
CA ILE A 76 -22.50 -2.14 10.12
C ILE A 76 -21.67 -2.21 8.84
N LEU A 77 -20.34 -2.14 8.95
CA LEU A 77 -19.41 -2.15 7.81
C LEU A 77 -19.59 -3.39 6.92
N THR A 78 -19.82 -4.55 7.52
CA THR A 78 -20.05 -5.82 6.80
C THR A 78 -21.30 -5.78 5.91
N ARG A 79 -22.32 -4.96 6.24
CA ARG A 79 -23.52 -4.82 5.40
C ARG A 79 -23.27 -3.99 4.15
N TYR A 80 -22.27 -3.11 4.19
CA TYR A 80 -21.93 -2.21 3.09
C TYR A 80 -20.73 -2.70 2.29
N SER A 81 -19.96 -3.65 2.81
CA SER A 81 -18.89 -4.32 2.08
C SER A 81 -19.43 -5.57 1.36
N PRO A 82 -19.21 -5.71 0.04
CA PRO A 82 -19.52 -6.95 -0.66
C PRO A 82 -18.85 -8.15 0.02
N GLN A 83 -19.59 -9.23 0.29
CA GLN A 83 -19.05 -10.44 0.97
C GLN A 83 -17.76 -10.99 0.32
N GLY A 84 -17.59 -10.80 -0.98
CA GLY A 84 -16.37 -11.19 -1.70
C GLY A 84 -15.13 -10.41 -1.26
N GLU A 85 -15.26 -9.11 -0.96
CA GLU A 85 -14.14 -8.27 -0.49
C GLU A 85 -13.71 -8.65 0.92
N HIS A 86 -14.66 -8.85 1.84
CA HIS A 86 -14.37 -9.31 3.19
C HIS A 86 -13.63 -10.65 3.21
N THR A 87 -14.12 -11.60 2.42
CA THR A 87 -13.46 -12.91 2.25
C THR A 87 -12.04 -12.75 1.70
N ARG A 88 -11.82 -11.81 0.77
CA ARG A 88 -10.50 -11.54 0.18
C ARG A 88 -9.52 -10.97 1.21
N VAL A 89 -9.93 -9.96 1.98
CA VAL A 89 -9.11 -9.33 3.02
C VAL A 89 -8.73 -10.35 4.10
N GLN A 90 -9.68 -11.14 4.58
CA GLN A 90 -9.40 -12.16 5.59
C GLN A 90 -8.47 -13.26 5.08
N LYS A 91 -8.63 -13.70 3.83
CA LYS A 91 -7.73 -14.68 3.21
C LYS A 91 -6.31 -14.12 3.08
N HIS A 92 -6.17 -12.88 2.60
CA HIS A 92 -4.87 -12.22 2.46
C HIS A 92 -4.19 -12.05 3.82
N ARG A 93 -4.94 -11.63 4.87
CA ARG A 93 -4.42 -11.55 6.24
C ARG A 93 -3.89 -12.89 6.75
N LYS A 94 -4.67 -13.98 6.60
CA LYS A 94 -4.25 -15.32 7.00
C LYS A 94 -3.00 -15.78 6.26
N TYR A 95 -2.95 -15.51 4.95
CA TYR A 95 -1.79 -15.78 4.12
C TYR A 95 -0.54 -15.02 4.60
N ARG A 96 -0.64 -13.71 4.89
CA ARG A 96 0.48 -12.92 5.44
C ARG A 96 0.92 -13.46 6.81
N GLN A 97 -0.03 -13.80 7.68
CA GLN A 97 0.27 -14.38 9.00
C GLN A 97 1.04 -15.70 8.90
N GLN A 98 0.70 -16.55 7.91
CA GLN A 98 1.43 -17.79 7.67
C GLN A 98 2.87 -17.52 7.24
N ILE A 99 3.11 -16.55 6.36
CA ILE A 99 4.47 -16.17 5.97
C ILE A 99 5.24 -15.66 7.19
N LEU A 100 4.70 -14.66 7.90
CA LEU A 100 5.36 -14.01 9.04
C LEU A 100 5.68 -14.98 10.20
N SER A 101 4.92 -16.07 10.34
CA SER A 101 5.16 -17.07 11.40
C SER A 101 6.20 -18.13 11.02
N ASN A 102 6.49 -18.31 9.73
CA ASN A 102 7.30 -19.43 9.24
C ASN A 102 8.54 -19.01 8.42
N TYR A 103 8.60 -17.76 7.97
CA TYR A 103 9.76 -17.19 7.29
C TYR A 103 10.64 -16.44 8.30
N GLU A 104 11.93 -16.76 8.34
CA GLU A 104 12.90 -15.98 9.12
C GLU A 104 13.65 -14.99 8.20
N PRO A 105 13.56 -13.68 8.47
CA PRO A 105 14.29 -12.67 7.70
C PRO A 105 15.79 -12.87 7.70
N ARG A 106 16.42 -12.78 6.51
CA ARG A 106 17.88 -12.88 6.37
C ARG A 106 18.56 -11.59 6.83
N HIS A 107 18.00 -10.44 6.48
CA HIS A 107 18.50 -9.11 6.78
C HIS A 107 17.48 -8.34 7.63
N LYS A 108 17.45 -8.62 8.95
CA LYS A 108 16.54 -7.99 9.93
C LYS A 108 16.58 -6.46 9.91
N GLU A 109 17.71 -5.89 9.51
CA GLU A 109 17.89 -4.45 9.35
C GLU A 109 17.00 -3.82 8.25
N LEU A 110 16.60 -4.56 7.21
CA LEU A 110 15.67 -4.07 6.18
C LEU A 110 14.26 -3.80 6.72
N TYR A 111 13.89 -4.45 7.82
CA TYR A 111 12.55 -4.38 8.42
C TYR A 111 12.36 -3.11 9.26
N THR A 112 13.43 -2.34 9.43
CA THR A 112 13.43 -1.05 10.10
C THR A 112 14.01 -0.01 9.16
N MET A 113 13.38 1.17 9.06
CA MET A 113 13.94 2.26 8.24
C MET A 113 15.28 2.73 8.83
N ASN A 114 16.39 2.43 8.16
CA ASN A 114 17.73 2.91 8.48
C ASN A 114 18.26 3.80 7.35
N ALA A 115 17.83 5.06 7.37
CA ALA A 115 18.08 6.01 6.30
C ALA A 115 19.56 6.13 5.91
N ALA A 116 20.46 6.22 6.91
CA ALA A 116 21.88 6.42 6.69
C ALA A 116 22.56 5.26 5.94
N ASN A 117 22.06 4.03 6.14
CA ASN A 117 22.58 2.84 5.48
C ASN A 117 21.86 2.53 4.15
N PHE A 118 20.67 3.10 3.92
CA PHE A 118 19.87 2.79 2.74
C PHE A 118 20.17 3.75 1.61
N PHE A 119 20.27 5.05 1.92
CA PHE A 119 20.30 6.10 0.91
C PHE A 119 21.69 6.69 0.71
N VAL A 120 21.95 7.18 -0.49
CA VAL A 120 23.17 7.93 -0.76
C VAL A 120 23.16 9.28 -0.02
N PRO A 121 24.31 9.79 0.44
CA PRO A 121 24.36 11.00 1.27
C PRO A 121 23.78 12.25 0.58
N SER A 122 23.94 12.38 -0.74
CA SER A 122 23.37 13.48 -1.53
C SER A 122 21.84 13.48 -1.48
N PHE A 123 21.23 12.31 -1.60
CA PHE A 123 19.79 12.13 -1.48
C PHE A 123 19.27 12.51 -0.09
N LEU A 124 19.91 12.02 0.97
CA LEU A 124 19.53 12.36 2.36
C LEU A 124 19.63 13.85 2.64
N LYS A 125 20.67 14.51 2.12
CA LYS A 125 20.85 15.94 2.28
C LYS A 125 19.68 16.71 1.65
N ALA A 126 19.31 16.38 0.40
CA ALA A 126 18.17 17.02 -0.27
C ALA A 126 16.86 16.79 0.49
N ILE A 127 16.60 15.56 0.96
CA ILE A 127 15.42 15.24 1.77
C ILE A 127 15.40 16.01 3.10
N SER A 128 16.56 16.23 3.74
CA SER A 128 16.64 17.00 4.97
C SER A 128 16.40 18.51 4.78
N GLU A 129 16.82 19.06 3.63
CA GLU A 129 16.57 20.46 3.26
C GLU A 129 15.11 20.68 2.85
N ASN A 130 14.49 19.65 2.24
CA ASN A 130 13.05 19.57 1.94
C ASN A 130 12.53 20.79 1.16
N SER A 131 13.30 21.26 0.18
CA SER A 131 12.93 22.35 -0.74
C SER A 131 12.95 21.89 -2.19
N GLU A 132 12.21 22.60 -3.05
CA GLU A 132 12.21 22.32 -4.48
C GLU A 132 13.63 22.42 -5.08
N GLU A 133 14.41 23.43 -4.69
CA GLU A 133 15.79 23.61 -5.14
C GLU A 133 16.68 22.44 -4.72
N SER A 134 16.52 21.96 -3.48
CA SER A 134 17.28 20.83 -2.96
C SER A 134 16.99 19.54 -3.73
N PHE A 135 15.72 19.27 -4.06
CA PHE A 135 15.35 18.12 -4.88
C PHE A 135 15.83 18.24 -6.32
N ARG A 136 15.65 19.42 -6.93
CA ARG A 136 16.15 19.70 -8.29
C ARG A 136 17.68 19.61 -8.40
N SER A 137 18.40 19.78 -7.30
CA SER A 137 19.87 19.62 -7.29
C SER A 137 20.33 18.17 -7.50
N ILE A 138 19.49 17.18 -7.18
CA ILE A 138 19.81 15.75 -7.28
C ILE A 138 19.02 15.02 -8.38
N MET A 139 17.94 15.61 -8.88
CA MET A 139 17.05 15.02 -9.89
C MET A 139 17.28 15.62 -11.27
N VAL A 140 17.19 14.76 -12.28
CA VAL A 140 17.13 15.17 -13.69
C VAL A 140 15.76 14.79 -14.24
N GLU A 141 15.11 15.72 -14.95
CA GLU A 141 13.86 15.51 -15.66
C GLU A 141 14.15 15.33 -17.16
N PRO A 142 14.46 14.11 -17.64
CA PRO A 142 14.78 13.89 -19.05
C PRO A 142 13.58 14.08 -20.00
N THR A 143 12.37 13.89 -19.49
CA THR A 143 11.12 14.14 -20.22
C THR A 143 10.07 14.64 -19.22
N PRO A 144 9.11 15.49 -19.63
CA PRO A 144 8.13 16.05 -18.71
C PRO A 144 7.45 15.01 -17.81
N GLY A 145 7.53 15.22 -16.50
CA GLY A 145 6.90 14.37 -15.49
C GLY A 145 7.58 13.03 -15.23
N VAL A 146 8.82 12.84 -15.69
CA VAL A 146 9.66 11.68 -15.36
C VAL A 146 10.97 12.21 -14.77
N TYR A 147 11.25 11.85 -13.53
CA TYR A 147 12.45 12.29 -12.82
C TYR A 147 13.36 11.12 -12.51
N THR A 148 14.66 11.31 -12.69
CA THR A 148 15.68 10.28 -12.44
C THR A 148 16.74 10.79 -11.49
N PHE A 149 17.17 9.96 -10.53
CA PHE A 149 18.12 10.36 -9.49
C PHE A 149 18.81 9.14 -8.87
N GLU A 150 19.96 9.37 -8.24
CA GLU A 150 20.63 8.37 -7.42
C GLU A 150 19.97 8.32 -6.04
N MET A 151 19.57 7.14 -5.58
CA MET A 151 18.75 7.00 -4.37
C MET A 151 19.39 6.06 -3.36
N PHE A 152 19.63 4.80 -3.74
CA PHE A 152 20.10 3.78 -2.82
C PHE A 152 21.60 3.54 -2.90
N GLN A 153 22.19 3.21 -1.76
CA GLN A 153 23.55 2.70 -1.71
C GLN A 153 23.59 1.28 -2.31
N PRO A 154 24.69 0.89 -2.99
CA PRO A 154 24.84 -0.46 -3.54
C PRO A 154 24.59 -1.56 -2.50
N LYS A 155 25.09 -1.37 -1.28
CA LYS A 155 24.87 -2.30 -0.15
C LYS A 155 23.38 -2.54 0.13
N PHE A 156 22.54 -1.51 0.05
CA PHE A 156 21.10 -1.69 0.24
C PHE A 156 20.48 -2.51 -0.89
N CYS A 157 20.87 -2.25 -2.14
CA CYS A 157 20.42 -3.04 -3.30
C CYS A 157 20.80 -4.52 -3.14
N GLU A 158 22.04 -4.81 -2.77
CA GLU A 158 22.51 -6.17 -2.50
C GLU A 158 21.72 -6.85 -1.38
N MET A 159 21.50 -6.16 -0.25
CA MET A 159 20.73 -6.69 0.88
C MET A 159 19.29 -7.01 0.50
N LEU A 160 18.61 -6.09 -0.20
CA LEU A 160 17.22 -6.29 -0.60
C LEU A 160 17.09 -7.43 -1.61
N MET A 161 18.01 -7.53 -2.57
CA MET A 161 18.04 -8.68 -3.50
C MET A 161 18.28 -10.00 -2.75
N ALA A 162 19.25 -10.04 -1.82
CA ALA A 162 19.54 -11.24 -1.04
C ALA A 162 18.39 -11.68 -0.13
N GLU A 163 17.56 -10.74 0.34
CA GLU A 163 16.33 -10.99 1.08
C GLU A 163 15.24 -11.58 0.17
N VAL A 164 15.02 -10.99 -1.01
CA VAL A 164 14.06 -11.51 -2.00
C VAL A 164 14.42 -12.93 -2.42
N GLU A 165 15.69 -13.19 -2.74
CA GLU A 165 16.17 -14.54 -3.06
C GLU A 165 15.98 -15.53 -1.89
N SER A 166 16.08 -15.04 -0.65
CA SER A 166 15.85 -15.87 0.55
C SER A 166 14.38 -16.24 0.69
N MET A 167 13.49 -15.27 0.45
CA MET A 167 12.05 -15.49 0.41
C MET A 167 11.68 -16.49 -0.70
N GLU A 168 12.18 -16.30 -1.93
CA GLU A 168 11.90 -17.22 -3.03
C GLU A 168 12.37 -18.65 -2.75
N ARG A 169 13.58 -18.81 -2.18
CA ARG A 169 14.09 -20.13 -1.76
C ARG A 169 13.20 -20.77 -0.70
N TRP A 170 12.79 -20.00 0.30
CA TRP A 170 11.85 -20.49 1.33
C TRP A 170 10.51 -20.91 0.71
N VAL A 171 9.95 -20.12 -0.20
CA VAL A 171 8.70 -20.44 -0.91
C VAL A 171 8.83 -21.77 -1.66
N HIS A 172 9.93 -21.96 -2.38
CA HIS A 172 10.21 -23.20 -3.11
C HIS A 172 10.34 -24.40 -2.17
N ASP A 173 11.12 -24.27 -1.10
CA ASP A 173 11.41 -25.37 -0.17
C ASP A 173 10.17 -25.78 0.64
N GLN A 174 9.35 -24.80 1.06
CA GLN A 174 8.09 -25.06 1.75
C GLN A 174 6.95 -25.45 0.80
N ARG A 175 7.17 -25.41 -0.51
CA ARG A 175 6.11 -25.55 -1.54
C ARG A 175 4.93 -24.60 -1.27
N PHE A 176 5.24 -23.41 -0.79
CA PHE A 176 4.26 -22.38 -0.50
C PHE A 176 3.87 -21.67 -1.79
N HIS A 177 2.65 -21.12 -1.85
CA HIS A 177 2.21 -20.33 -3.01
C HIS A 177 2.11 -18.87 -2.60
N ILE A 178 2.85 -18.01 -3.29
CA ILE A 178 2.82 -16.56 -3.07
C ILE A 178 1.98 -15.84 -4.12
N ILE A 179 1.44 -14.69 -3.73
CA ILE A 179 0.71 -13.80 -4.62
C ILE A 179 1.70 -13.13 -5.57
N CYS A 180 1.38 -13.09 -6.86
CA CYS A 180 2.20 -12.40 -7.86
C CYS A 180 2.27 -10.89 -7.54
N PRO A 181 3.40 -10.23 -7.85
CA PRO A 181 3.61 -8.83 -7.49
C PRO A 181 2.57 -7.88 -8.10
N ASN A 182 2.09 -8.18 -9.31
CA ASN A 182 0.95 -7.51 -9.93
C ASN A 182 0.29 -8.45 -10.96
N THR A 183 -0.70 -7.95 -11.70
CA THR A 183 -1.45 -8.74 -12.69
C THR A 183 -0.69 -9.00 -14.00
N MET A 184 0.41 -8.30 -14.24
CA MET A 184 1.19 -8.36 -15.47
C MET A 184 2.55 -9.07 -15.31
N ASN A 185 3.06 -9.19 -14.08
CA ASN A 185 4.33 -9.83 -13.73
C ASN A 185 4.10 -11.16 -13.02
N LYS A 186 4.83 -12.19 -13.46
CA LYS A 186 4.77 -13.55 -12.89
C LYS A 186 5.84 -13.77 -11.83
N TYR A 187 6.96 -13.06 -11.92
CA TYR A 187 8.13 -13.26 -11.07
C TYR A 187 8.43 -12.03 -10.21
N GLY A 188 8.92 -12.30 -9.00
CA GLY A 188 9.11 -11.33 -7.94
C GLY A 188 8.11 -11.50 -6.79
N VAL A 189 8.14 -10.56 -5.84
CA VAL A 189 7.46 -10.70 -4.54
C VAL A 189 6.83 -9.38 -4.08
N VAL A 190 5.71 -9.46 -3.38
CA VAL A 190 5.14 -8.32 -2.65
C VAL A 190 5.85 -8.19 -1.30
N LEU A 191 6.43 -7.03 -1.02
CA LEU A 191 7.31 -6.84 0.14
C LEU A 191 6.54 -6.81 1.46
N ASP A 192 5.32 -6.27 1.45
CA ASP A 192 4.44 -6.24 2.63
C ASP A 192 4.08 -7.65 3.11
N ASP A 193 3.98 -8.61 2.20
CA ASP A 193 3.55 -9.97 2.52
C ASP A 193 4.49 -10.68 3.49
N PHE A 194 5.78 -10.34 3.46
CA PHE A 194 6.80 -10.93 4.32
C PHE A 194 7.45 -9.93 5.27
N GLY A 195 6.77 -8.80 5.54
CA GLY A 195 6.97 -7.96 6.74
C GLY A 195 7.68 -6.62 6.54
N LEU A 196 7.91 -6.17 5.29
CA LEU A 196 8.58 -4.89 5.01
C LEU A 196 7.63 -3.67 5.05
N GLU A 197 6.34 -3.87 5.33
CA GLU A 197 5.31 -2.82 5.35
C GLU A 197 5.70 -1.60 6.20
N THR A 198 6.27 -1.80 7.39
CA THR A 198 6.69 -0.68 8.25
C THR A 198 7.84 0.13 7.62
N MET A 199 8.77 -0.53 6.94
CA MET A 199 9.85 0.15 6.23
C MET A 199 9.30 0.92 5.02
N LEU A 200 8.40 0.31 4.25
CA LEU A 200 7.80 0.92 3.07
C LEU A 200 6.88 2.11 3.41
N ASN A 201 6.11 2.04 4.50
CA ASN A 201 5.35 3.18 5.02
C ASN A 201 6.28 4.38 5.30
N LYS A 202 7.39 4.14 6.02
CA LYS A 202 8.39 5.19 6.30
C LYS A 202 9.09 5.68 5.04
N LEU A 203 9.30 4.81 4.06
CA LEU A 203 9.90 5.17 2.77
C LEU A 203 8.97 6.11 2.00
N MET A 204 7.69 5.79 1.93
CA MET A 204 6.68 6.63 1.30
C MET A 204 6.57 7.98 2.01
N ASP A 205 6.26 7.96 3.31
CA ASP A 205 5.99 9.18 4.09
C ASP A 205 7.19 10.12 4.17
N GLY A 206 8.38 9.57 4.41
CA GLY A 206 9.58 10.34 4.68
C GLY A 206 10.35 10.78 3.44
N TYR A 207 10.16 10.10 2.30
CA TYR A 207 11.03 10.28 1.12
C TYR A 207 10.27 10.45 -0.18
N ILE A 208 9.21 9.68 -0.43
CA ILE A 208 8.42 9.80 -1.67
C ILE A 208 7.47 11.00 -1.58
N CYS A 209 6.67 11.09 -0.52
CA CYS A 209 5.69 12.16 -0.31
C CYS A 209 6.28 13.58 -0.40
N PRO A 210 7.47 13.88 0.19
CA PRO A 210 8.11 15.19 0.03
C PRO A 210 8.37 15.58 -1.42
N MET A 211 8.91 14.66 -2.23
CA MET A 211 9.15 14.91 -3.66
C MET A 211 7.82 14.99 -4.43
N SER A 212 6.86 14.12 -4.11
CA SER A 212 5.56 14.10 -4.78
C SER A 212 4.77 15.39 -4.61
N ARG A 213 4.86 16.03 -3.45
CA ARG A 213 4.23 17.33 -3.18
C ARG A 213 4.73 18.43 -4.13
N VAL A 214 6.00 18.37 -4.52
CA VAL A 214 6.64 19.38 -5.37
C VAL A 214 6.40 19.09 -6.85
N PHE A 215 6.61 17.84 -7.26
CA PHE A 215 6.67 17.50 -8.69
C PHE A 215 5.38 16.92 -9.26
N PHE A 216 4.44 16.51 -8.41
CA PHE A 216 3.18 15.88 -8.82
C PHE A 216 1.95 16.46 -8.08
N PRO A 217 1.85 17.79 -7.86
CA PRO A 217 0.71 18.37 -7.14
C PRO A 217 -0.63 18.13 -7.84
N GLU A 218 -0.62 17.99 -9.17
CA GLU A 218 -1.81 17.85 -10.02
C GLU A 218 -2.43 16.45 -10.03
N VAL A 219 -1.77 15.46 -9.41
CA VAL A 219 -2.22 14.06 -9.36
C VAL A 219 -2.33 13.53 -7.94
N GLY A 220 -2.43 14.40 -6.94
CA GLY A 220 -2.56 13.97 -5.56
C GLY A 220 -1.25 13.65 -4.87
N GLY A 221 -0.11 14.17 -5.36
CA GLY A 221 1.17 14.03 -4.68
C GLY A 221 1.19 14.57 -3.24
N LEU A 222 0.21 15.40 -2.86
CA LEU A 222 0.03 15.92 -1.51
C LEU A 222 -0.71 14.97 -0.55
N THR A 223 -1.48 14.03 -1.07
CA THR A 223 -2.45 13.23 -0.31
C THR A 223 -2.19 11.73 -0.38
N LEU A 224 -0.98 11.33 -0.80
CA LEU A 224 -0.57 9.93 -0.81
C LEU A 224 -0.61 9.35 0.62
N ASP A 225 -1.36 8.27 0.79
CA ASP A 225 -1.67 7.62 2.07
C ASP A 225 -1.63 6.09 2.02
N SER A 226 -1.21 5.52 0.88
CA SER A 226 -1.18 4.09 0.64
C SER A 226 -0.07 3.71 -0.31
N HIS A 227 0.52 2.54 -0.13
CA HIS A 227 1.50 1.98 -1.06
C HIS A 227 1.19 0.54 -1.44
N HIS A 228 1.69 0.13 -2.60
CA HIS A 228 1.89 -1.26 -2.97
C HIS A 228 3.34 -1.42 -3.42
N GLY A 229 4.17 -1.97 -2.53
CA GLY A 229 5.61 -2.13 -2.75
C GLY A 229 5.97 -3.57 -3.10
N PHE A 230 6.61 -3.76 -4.24
CA PHE A 230 6.93 -5.08 -4.77
C PHE A 230 8.24 -5.07 -5.56
N VAL A 231 8.83 -6.24 -5.70
CA VAL A 231 9.99 -6.47 -6.57
C VAL A 231 9.52 -7.24 -7.80
N VAL A 232 10.06 -6.87 -8.96
CA VAL A 232 9.87 -7.58 -10.23
C VAL A 232 11.22 -8.05 -10.77
N GLU A 233 11.19 -9.22 -11.40
CA GLU A 233 12.38 -9.89 -11.93
C GLU A 233 12.23 -10.16 -13.43
N TYR A 234 13.24 -9.74 -14.19
CA TYR A 234 13.33 -9.97 -15.63
C TYR A 234 14.63 -10.69 -16.02
N GLY A 235 14.55 -11.56 -17.03
CA GLY A 235 15.69 -12.31 -17.54
C GLY A 235 15.32 -13.69 -18.06
N VAL A 236 16.34 -14.54 -18.24
CA VAL A 236 16.16 -15.92 -18.69
C VAL A 236 15.43 -16.73 -17.61
N ASN A 237 14.35 -17.43 -17.98
CA ASN A 237 13.45 -18.14 -17.05
C ASN A 237 12.73 -17.24 -16.03
N ARG A 238 12.56 -15.96 -16.39
CA ARG A 238 11.76 -14.96 -15.69
C ARG A 238 10.85 -14.26 -16.70
N ASP A 239 10.23 -13.13 -16.33
CA ASP A 239 9.58 -12.28 -17.32
C ASP A 239 10.65 -11.69 -18.27
N ILE A 240 10.38 -11.61 -19.56
CA ILE A 240 11.38 -11.11 -20.53
C ILE A 240 11.24 -9.60 -20.72
N GLU A 241 10.00 -9.14 -20.82
CA GLU A 241 9.61 -7.75 -21.07
C GLU A 241 8.28 -7.46 -20.37
N LEU A 242 7.89 -6.18 -20.36
CA LEU A 242 6.56 -5.78 -19.90
C LEU A 242 5.95 -4.85 -20.93
N GLY A 243 4.80 -5.26 -21.47
CA GLY A 243 4.11 -4.53 -22.53
C GLY A 243 3.68 -3.12 -22.13
N PHE A 244 3.19 -2.36 -23.11
CA PHE A 244 2.70 -0.99 -22.91
C PHE A 244 1.54 -0.95 -21.90
N HIS A 245 1.67 -0.15 -20.85
CA HIS A 245 0.68 -0.01 -19.77
C HIS A 245 0.78 1.34 -19.05
N VAL A 246 -0.07 1.48 -18.03
CA VAL A 246 -0.02 2.52 -17.00
C VAL A 246 -0.11 1.84 -15.65
N ASP A 247 0.42 2.48 -14.62
CA ASP A 247 0.35 1.94 -13.26
C ASP A 247 -0.99 2.27 -12.61
N ASP A 248 -1.41 1.42 -11.67
CA ASP A 248 -2.53 1.66 -10.78
C ASP A 248 -2.08 2.52 -9.58
N SER A 249 -1.50 3.68 -9.87
CA SER A 249 -0.93 4.62 -8.90
C SER A 249 -1.14 6.08 -9.33
N GLU A 250 -1.04 6.98 -8.36
CA GLU A 250 -0.92 8.41 -8.60
C GLU A 250 0.54 8.75 -8.93
N VAL A 251 1.47 8.23 -8.12
CA VAL A 251 2.92 8.35 -8.32
C VAL A 251 3.57 6.96 -8.19
N THR A 252 4.48 6.64 -9.11
CA THR A 252 5.29 5.42 -9.08
C THR A 252 6.75 5.76 -8.87
N LEU A 253 7.37 5.05 -7.92
CA LEU A 253 8.83 4.96 -7.79
C LEU A 253 9.29 3.62 -8.34
N ASN A 254 10.25 3.62 -9.27
CA ASN A 254 10.89 2.43 -9.82
C ASN A 254 12.40 2.53 -9.67
N VAL A 255 13.02 1.63 -8.91
CA VAL A 255 14.44 1.64 -8.59
C VAL A 255 15.10 0.36 -9.07
N CYS A 256 16.19 0.49 -9.83
CA CYS A 256 16.95 -0.67 -10.27
C CYS A 256 17.82 -1.20 -9.11
N LEU A 257 17.70 -2.50 -8.83
CA LEU A 257 18.47 -3.19 -7.80
C LEU A 257 19.58 -4.06 -8.40
N GLY A 258 19.31 -4.72 -9.53
CA GLY A 258 20.24 -5.67 -10.15
C GLY A 258 21.44 -5.00 -10.81
N GLU A 259 22.62 -5.62 -10.75
CA GLU A 259 23.87 -5.04 -11.28
C GLU A 259 24.34 -5.61 -12.63
N GLN A 260 23.92 -6.83 -12.99
CA GLN A 260 24.47 -7.56 -14.14
C GLN A 260 23.37 -7.98 -15.11
N PHE A 261 22.96 -7.06 -15.98
CA PHE A 261 22.03 -7.34 -17.08
C PHE A 261 22.27 -6.41 -18.28
N TYR A 262 21.70 -6.77 -19.43
CA TYR A 262 21.70 -5.98 -20.66
C TYR A 262 20.32 -5.97 -21.30
N GLY A 263 19.92 -4.83 -21.86
CA GLY A 263 18.54 -4.56 -22.27
C GLY A 263 17.66 -4.24 -21.06
N GLY A 264 16.34 -4.38 -21.22
CA GLY A 264 15.39 -4.08 -20.14
C GLY A 264 15.09 -2.58 -19.96
N ASP A 265 15.45 -1.74 -20.93
CA ASP A 265 15.19 -0.30 -20.87
C ASP A 265 13.71 -0.01 -20.62
N LEU A 266 13.42 0.97 -19.77
CA LEU A 266 12.07 1.51 -19.69
C LEU A 266 11.82 2.38 -20.90
N PHE A 267 10.60 2.34 -21.42
CA PHE A 267 10.18 3.24 -22.47
C PHE A 267 8.94 4.01 -22.00
N PHE A 268 8.92 5.32 -22.22
CA PHE A 268 7.86 6.26 -21.84
C PHE A 268 7.26 6.90 -23.08
N ARG A 269 5.94 7.05 -23.09
CA ARG A 269 5.14 7.41 -24.28
C ARG A 269 4.08 8.45 -23.92
N GLY A 270 4.44 9.41 -23.07
CA GLY A 270 3.59 10.51 -22.65
C GLY A 270 2.43 10.13 -21.74
N VAL A 271 1.75 11.15 -21.21
CA VAL A 271 0.63 11.01 -20.27
C VAL A 271 -0.70 11.17 -21.02
N ARG A 272 -1.70 10.37 -20.65
CA ARG A 272 -3.08 10.48 -21.17
C ARG A 272 -4.08 10.32 -20.03
N CYS A 273 -5.30 10.82 -20.24
CA CYS A 273 -6.44 10.44 -19.41
C CYS A 273 -7.00 9.08 -19.86
N ASP A 274 -7.88 8.51 -19.06
CA ASP A 274 -8.40 7.15 -19.27
C ASP A 274 -9.14 6.99 -20.61
N LYS A 275 -9.82 8.05 -21.08
CA LYS A 275 -10.49 8.05 -22.40
C LYS A 275 -9.52 8.02 -23.58
N HIS A 276 -8.29 8.51 -23.39
CA HIS A 276 -7.31 8.70 -24.45
C HIS A 276 -6.05 7.84 -24.29
N VAL A 277 -6.04 6.88 -23.35
CA VAL A 277 -4.85 6.07 -23.04
C VAL A 277 -4.28 5.33 -24.27
N ASN A 278 -5.17 4.91 -25.18
CA ASN A 278 -4.82 4.18 -26.41
C ASN A 278 -4.58 5.07 -27.64
N THR A 279 -4.54 6.39 -27.48
CA THR A 279 -4.20 7.29 -28.59
C THR A 279 -2.75 7.12 -29.03
N GLU A 280 -2.43 7.48 -30.27
CA GLU A 280 -1.07 7.36 -30.78
C GLU A 280 -0.05 8.17 -29.94
N THR A 281 1.19 7.67 -29.94
CA THR A 281 2.31 8.38 -29.31
C THR A 281 2.87 9.40 -30.29
N GLN A 282 3.10 10.62 -29.83
CA GLN A 282 3.77 11.67 -30.59
C GLN A 282 5.29 11.52 -30.49
N SER A 283 6.03 12.01 -31.49
CA SER A 283 7.49 11.88 -31.55
C SER A 283 8.22 12.45 -30.33
N GLU A 284 7.73 13.56 -29.82
CA GLU A 284 8.22 14.32 -28.67
C GLU A 284 7.96 13.62 -27.32
N GLU A 285 7.10 12.59 -27.30
CA GLU A 285 6.76 11.83 -26.10
C GLU A 285 7.63 10.57 -25.95
N VAL A 286 8.46 10.25 -26.95
CA VAL A 286 9.28 9.05 -26.97
C VAL A 286 10.54 9.28 -26.14
N PHE A 287 10.58 8.63 -24.98
CA PHE A 287 11.76 8.61 -24.13
C PHE A 287 12.06 7.17 -23.71
N ASP A 288 13.32 6.74 -23.83
CA ASP A 288 13.77 5.42 -23.39
C ASP A 288 14.88 5.63 -22.32
N TYR A 289 14.80 4.89 -21.22
CA TYR A 289 15.67 5.01 -20.06
C TYR A 289 16.37 3.68 -19.76
N ALA A 290 17.70 3.69 -19.86
CA ALA A 290 18.54 2.59 -19.44
C ALA A 290 18.69 2.60 -17.92
N HIS A 291 18.34 1.48 -17.28
CA HIS A 291 18.46 1.35 -15.83
C HIS A 291 19.90 1.34 -15.35
N ILE A 292 20.12 1.93 -14.18
CA ILE A 292 21.40 1.96 -13.48
C ILE A 292 21.13 1.53 -12.03
N PRO A 293 21.89 0.57 -11.47
CA PRO A 293 21.70 0.10 -10.10
C PRO A 293 21.71 1.25 -9.09
N GLY A 294 20.81 1.23 -8.12
CA GLY A 294 20.64 2.26 -7.10
C GLY A 294 19.98 3.56 -7.58
N ARG A 295 19.74 3.72 -8.89
CA ARG A 295 19.01 4.88 -9.43
C ARG A 295 17.52 4.62 -9.52
N ALA A 296 16.78 5.65 -9.16
CA ALA A 296 15.33 5.69 -9.19
C ALA A 296 14.81 6.44 -10.42
N VAL A 297 13.64 6.03 -10.87
CA VAL A 297 12.75 6.74 -11.77
C VAL A 297 11.46 7.03 -11.00
N LEU A 298 11.10 8.29 -10.87
CA LEU A 298 9.86 8.74 -10.24
C LEU A 298 8.98 9.38 -11.32
N HIS A 299 7.77 8.86 -11.49
CA HIS A 299 6.86 9.33 -12.52
C HIS A 299 5.40 9.21 -12.10
N ARG A 300 4.51 9.92 -12.81
CA ARG A 300 3.06 9.76 -12.67
C ARG A 300 2.65 8.33 -13.07
N GLY A 301 1.75 7.71 -12.31
CA GLY A 301 1.28 6.35 -12.64
C GLY A 301 0.56 6.25 -13.99
N ARG A 302 -0.17 7.29 -14.38
CA ARG A 302 -0.81 7.43 -15.70
C ARG A 302 0.16 7.73 -16.86
N HIS A 303 1.47 7.84 -16.59
CA HIS A 303 2.45 7.94 -17.68
C HIS A 303 2.52 6.59 -18.39
N ARG A 304 2.22 6.58 -19.69
CA ARG A 304 2.21 5.35 -20.47
C ARG A 304 3.63 4.87 -20.68
N HIS A 305 3.91 3.63 -20.29
CA HIS A 305 5.26 3.11 -20.33
C HIS A 305 5.30 1.58 -20.42
N GLY A 306 6.50 1.02 -20.47
CA GLY A 306 6.73 -0.41 -20.37
C GLY A 306 8.22 -0.72 -20.26
N ALA A 307 8.56 -2.01 -20.25
CA ALA A 307 9.94 -2.48 -20.22
C ALA A 307 10.26 -3.24 -21.50
N ARG A 308 11.37 -2.90 -22.14
CA ARG A 308 11.95 -3.68 -23.25
C ARG A 308 12.42 -5.04 -22.76
N ALA A 309 12.69 -5.94 -23.70
CA ALA A 309 13.25 -7.24 -23.41
C ALA A 309 14.61 -7.13 -22.69
N THR A 310 14.74 -7.87 -21.59
CA THR A 310 16.04 -8.16 -20.96
C THR A 310 16.73 -9.23 -21.79
N ILE A 311 17.83 -8.86 -22.44
CA ILE A 311 18.52 -9.70 -23.43
C ILE A 311 19.46 -10.69 -22.75
N SER A 312 20.09 -10.29 -21.64
CA SER A 312 20.94 -11.16 -20.83
C SER A 312 21.01 -10.71 -19.38
N GLY A 313 21.33 -11.64 -18.49
CA GLY A 313 21.48 -11.38 -17.07
C GLY A 313 20.15 -11.39 -16.31
N HIS A 314 20.17 -10.81 -15.11
CA HIS A 314 19.03 -10.76 -14.20
C HIS A 314 18.76 -9.32 -13.78
N ARG A 315 17.68 -8.75 -14.29
CA ARG A 315 17.24 -7.40 -13.96
C ARG A 315 16.21 -7.48 -12.85
N VAL A 316 16.51 -6.82 -11.73
CA VAL A 316 15.63 -6.76 -10.57
C VAL A 316 15.32 -5.30 -10.28
N ASN A 317 14.03 -4.98 -10.11
CA ASN A 317 13.58 -3.62 -9.82
C ASN A 317 12.64 -3.63 -8.61
N LEU A 318 12.87 -2.68 -7.70
CA LEU A 318 11.89 -2.29 -6.67
C LEU A 318 10.89 -1.33 -7.30
N VAL A 319 9.60 -1.62 -7.18
CA VAL A 319 8.53 -0.74 -7.63
C VAL A 319 7.62 -0.43 -6.44
N ILE A 320 7.28 0.84 -6.26
CA ILE A 320 6.33 1.29 -5.25
C ILE A 320 5.29 2.14 -5.94
N TRP A 321 4.06 1.62 -5.94
CA TRP A 321 2.88 2.35 -6.36
C TRP A 321 2.33 3.11 -5.16
N CYS A 322 2.42 4.43 -5.18
CA CYS A 322 1.87 5.28 -4.13
C CYS A 322 0.49 5.79 -4.54
N ARG A 323 -0.45 5.72 -3.61
CA ARG A 323 -1.83 6.11 -3.82
C ARG A 323 -2.40 7.05 -2.80
N SER A 324 -3.42 7.80 -3.24
CA SER A 324 -4.26 8.64 -2.40
C SER A 324 -5.69 8.12 -2.43
N TYR A 325 -6.19 7.56 -1.32
CA TYR A 325 -7.59 7.11 -1.22
C TYR A 325 -8.62 8.26 -1.24
N CYS A 326 -8.18 9.51 -1.08
CA CYS A 326 -9.05 10.69 -1.13
C CYS A 326 -9.37 11.19 -2.55
N ILE A 327 -8.80 10.61 -3.60
CA ILE A 327 -9.05 11.02 -4.98
C ILE A 327 -9.91 9.95 -5.64
N ASP A 328 -11.14 10.33 -6.01
CA ASP A 328 -12.03 9.46 -6.77
C ASP A 328 -11.40 9.14 -8.14
N ARG A 329 -11.60 7.91 -8.60
CA ARG A 329 -11.22 7.49 -9.96
C ARG A 329 -12.16 8.19 -10.95
N ASP A 330 -11.72 9.29 -11.56
CA ASP A 330 -12.45 9.98 -12.64
C ASP A 330 -12.57 9.15 -13.92
#